data_AF-A0AAN7QLT6-F1
#
_entry.id   AF-A0AAN7QLT6-F1
#
_cell.length_a   1.000
_cell.length_b   1.000
_cell.length_c   1.000
_cell.angle_alpha   90.00
_cell.angle_beta   90.00
_cell.angle_gamma   90.00
#
_symmetry.space_group_name_H-M   'P 1'
#
loop_
_entity.id
_entity.type
_entity.pdbx_description
1 polymer ?
#
loop_
_entity_poly.entity_id
_entity_poly.type
_entity_poly.pdbx_seq_one_letter_code
_entity_poly.pdbx_strand_id
1 'polypeptide(L)'
;MVQIVFMLLVLRGVFSANILFIEPVPSLSHYLWHKVLALELVANGHNVTVLTHELEKKDVLENYTVIRIEGFYEYIDKHFNVKEMLVQRNEISSLLNLDHFTKLTCNYDFQSVGFQRLLNYPHDFKFDLILFDTTGPLCLCGFVPRFHNPPVIAVTPFLLSPYYSYLIANPWYTSYMPHFLTMYSNKMTFFERTLNLIYTYFDIMHNAYVSLPYQHQIASNAFNASLPDFVEIYKQFSLFLINADVVIDYPTPLLPNIVLVGGLQIQPLKPLPQDLENVFNNAEHGVIFFSLGTIINSNMFTDEDINAFLNVFSKLQEVVVWKFNVNVQNVPKNVFISEWLPQNDILGHPKTKLFITHCGRLSTQEAIYHAVPIVGIPYFVDQTENMARLINKGVAVYLNNKHFTFENIHGVLTEVLHNPKYNLSINTS
;
A
#
# COMPACT_ATOMS: atom_id res chain seq x y z
N MET A 1 17.68 29.50 -45.65
CA MET A 1 16.39 29.63 -44.95
C MET A 1 15.67 28.29 -44.79
N VAL A 2 15.61 27.43 -45.81
CA VAL A 2 14.90 26.12 -45.76
C VAL A 2 15.53 25.10 -44.79
N GLN A 3 16.85 25.10 -44.61
CA GLN A 3 17.53 24.17 -43.67
C GLN A 3 17.26 24.48 -42.18
N ILE A 4 17.03 25.74 -41.82
CA ILE A 4 16.71 26.14 -40.43
C ILE A 4 15.29 25.70 -40.07
N VAL A 5 14.36 25.77 -41.03
CA VAL A 5 12.97 25.31 -40.86
C VAL A 5 12.93 23.78 -40.67
N PHE A 6 13.78 23.04 -41.39
CA PHE A 6 13.88 21.58 -41.22
C PHE A 6 14.54 21.19 -39.89
N MET A 7 15.50 21.98 -39.38
CA MET A 7 16.14 21.73 -38.08
C MET A 7 15.18 21.97 -36.91
N LEU A 8 14.25 22.94 -37.04
CA LEU A 8 13.17 23.18 -36.07
C LEU A 8 12.09 22.08 -36.08
N LEU A 9 11.90 21.36 -37.19
CA LEU A 9 10.96 20.24 -37.30
C LEU A 9 11.51 18.92 -36.71
N VAL A 10 12.81 18.85 -36.41
CA VAL A 10 13.46 17.71 -35.75
C VAL A 10 13.65 17.95 -34.24
N LEU A 11 13.28 19.14 -33.74
CA LEU A 11 13.08 19.32 -32.30
C LEU A 11 11.90 18.45 -31.89
N ARG A 12 12.18 17.31 -31.26
CA ARG A 12 11.20 16.62 -30.43
C ARG A 12 10.76 17.62 -29.38
N GLY A 13 9.63 18.28 -29.60
CA GLY A 13 8.95 19.05 -28.57
C GLY A 13 8.57 18.07 -27.47
N VAL A 14 9.36 18.03 -26.40
CA VAL A 14 8.93 17.35 -25.18
C VAL A 14 7.92 18.28 -24.54
N PHE A 15 6.64 17.93 -24.64
CA PHE A 15 5.60 18.63 -23.90
C PHE A 15 5.81 18.32 -22.41
N SER A 16 6.53 19.20 -21.72
CA SER A 16 6.71 19.13 -20.26
C SER A 16 5.46 19.66 -19.59
N ALA A 17 4.62 18.74 -19.11
CA ALA A 17 3.45 19.06 -18.27
C ALA A 17 3.87 19.29 -16.81
N ASN A 18 3.20 20.21 -16.13
CA ASN A 18 3.27 20.39 -14.67
C ASN A 18 2.19 19.52 -14.02
N ILE A 19 2.61 18.49 -13.29
CA ILE A 19 1.74 17.47 -12.70
C ILE A 19 1.79 17.61 -11.18
N LEU A 20 0.61 17.63 -10.55
CA LEU A 20 0.48 17.55 -9.10
C LEU A 20 0.08 16.14 -8.69
N PHE A 21 0.83 15.51 -7.80
CA PHE A 21 0.48 14.25 -7.18
C PHE A 21 0.06 14.52 -5.73
N ILE A 22 -1.18 14.18 -5.39
CA ILE A 22 -1.72 14.33 -4.05
C ILE A 22 -1.80 12.94 -3.40
N GLU A 23 -1.06 12.76 -2.31
CA GLU A 23 -1.03 11.53 -1.52
C GLU A 23 -1.60 11.81 -0.13
N PRO A 24 -2.91 11.58 0.09
CA PRO A 24 -3.54 11.84 1.38
C PRO A 24 -3.29 10.71 2.39
N VAL A 25 -2.65 9.61 1.99
CA VAL A 25 -2.38 8.47 2.88
C VAL A 25 -0.98 8.57 3.47
N PRO A 26 -0.86 8.76 4.79
CA PRO A 26 0.41 8.79 5.50
C PRO A 26 0.98 7.37 5.64
N SER A 27 1.58 6.87 4.57
CA SER A 27 2.17 5.53 4.52
C SER A 27 3.34 5.45 3.56
N LEU A 28 4.49 5.00 4.07
CA LEU A 28 5.68 4.78 3.26
C LEU A 28 5.43 3.81 2.09
N SER A 29 4.58 2.79 2.26
CA SER A 29 4.29 1.86 1.15
C SER A 29 3.52 2.54 0.02
N HIS A 30 2.58 3.43 0.35
CA HIS A 30 1.85 4.23 -0.64
C HIS A 30 2.81 5.14 -1.39
N TYR A 31 3.62 5.89 -0.64
CA TYR A 31 4.63 6.78 -1.22
C TYR A 31 5.56 6.04 -2.18
N LEU A 32 6.10 4.88 -1.78
CA LEU A 32 7.01 4.11 -2.63
C LEU A 32 6.35 3.63 -3.93
N TRP A 33 5.08 3.23 -3.88
CA TRP A 33 4.34 2.83 -5.08
C TRP A 33 4.07 4.03 -6.00
N HIS A 34 3.59 5.15 -5.45
CA HIS A 34 3.35 6.38 -6.22
C HIS A 34 4.64 6.96 -6.81
N LYS A 35 5.74 6.86 -6.07
CA LYS A 35 7.06 7.33 -6.49
C LYS A 35 7.51 6.66 -7.78
N VAL A 36 7.18 5.39 -8.02
CA VAL A 36 7.48 4.75 -9.31
C VAL A 36 6.82 5.51 -10.47
N LEU A 37 5.53 5.81 -10.36
CA LEU A 37 4.80 6.58 -11.38
C LEU A 37 5.36 8.00 -11.52
N ALA A 38 5.62 8.67 -10.39
CA ALA A 38 6.13 10.03 -10.38
C ALA A 38 7.51 10.13 -11.04
N LEU A 39 8.43 9.20 -10.74
CA LEU A 39 9.76 9.16 -11.33
C LEU A 39 9.74 8.83 -12.81
N GLU A 40 8.83 7.96 -13.26
CA GLU A 40 8.66 7.67 -14.68
C GLU A 40 8.15 8.92 -15.44
N LEU A 41 7.22 9.67 -14.87
CA LEU A 41 6.78 10.95 -15.44
C LEU A 41 7.93 11.96 -15.55
N VAL A 42 8.77 12.06 -14.50
CA VAL A 42 9.96 12.91 -14.52
C VAL A 42 10.95 12.45 -15.60
N ALA A 43 11.19 11.15 -15.74
CA ALA A 43 12.06 10.59 -16.77
C ALA A 43 11.56 10.89 -18.20
N ASN A 44 10.24 11.04 -18.37
CA ASN A 44 9.60 11.46 -19.62
C ASN A 44 9.55 13.00 -19.80
N GLY A 45 10.20 13.77 -18.92
CA GLY A 45 10.40 15.20 -19.05
C GLY A 45 9.32 16.07 -18.41
N HIS A 46 8.42 15.51 -17.61
CA HIS A 46 7.40 16.26 -16.86
C HIS A 46 7.96 16.87 -15.58
N ASN A 47 7.38 17.98 -15.13
CA ASN A 47 7.62 18.55 -13.81
C ASN A 47 6.59 17.99 -12.83
N VAL A 48 7.02 17.29 -11.79
CA VAL A 48 6.13 16.62 -10.84
C VAL A 48 6.29 17.24 -9.47
N THR A 49 5.18 17.76 -8.93
CA THR A 49 5.07 18.20 -7.54
C THR A 49 4.27 17.18 -6.75
N VAL A 50 4.82 16.64 -5.66
CA VAL A 50 4.16 15.64 -4.80
C VAL A 50 3.82 16.26 -3.45
N LEU A 51 2.56 16.17 -3.03
CA LEU A 51 2.12 16.48 -1.66
C LEU A 51 2.00 15.15 -0.89
N THR A 52 2.83 14.96 0.15
CA THR A 52 2.92 13.68 0.89
C THR A 52 3.36 13.90 2.34
N HIS A 53 3.09 12.95 3.23
CA HIS A 53 3.58 12.96 4.62
C HIS A 53 5.05 12.52 4.73
N GLU A 54 5.55 11.83 3.70
CA GLU A 54 6.85 11.17 3.72
C GLU A 54 8.06 12.11 3.56
N LEU A 55 9.17 11.66 4.12
CA LEU A 55 10.46 12.33 3.99
C LEU A 55 11.23 11.79 2.79
N GLU A 56 11.43 12.64 1.79
CA GLU A 56 12.29 12.29 0.66
C GLU A 56 13.77 12.56 0.99
N LYS A 57 14.61 11.54 0.83
CA LYS A 57 16.07 11.66 1.02
C LYS A 57 16.74 12.19 -0.26
N LYS A 58 17.09 13.47 -0.22
CA LYS A 58 18.11 14.29 -0.96
C LYS A 58 18.57 14.01 -2.41
N ASP A 59 18.25 12.91 -3.06
CA ASP A 59 18.55 12.72 -4.48
C ASP A 59 17.47 13.42 -5.31
N VAL A 60 17.51 14.75 -5.30
CA VAL A 60 16.49 15.60 -5.95
C VAL A 60 16.80 15.63 -7.45
N LEU A 61 15.94 14.99 -8.24
CA LEU A 61 15.84 15.27 -9.68
C LEU A 61 15.34 16.70 -9.85
N GLU A 62 15.91 17.46 -10.79
CA GLU A 62 15.57 18.88 -11.00
C GLU A 62 14.06 19.13 -11.21
N ASN A 63 13.35 18.17 -11.80
CA ASN A 63 11.92 18.24 -12.12
C ASN A 63 11.03 17.48 -11.11
N TYR A 64 11.54 17.16 -9.91
CA TYR A 64 10.80 16.45 -8.87
C TYR A 64 10.77 17.27 -7.58
N THR A 65 9.61 17.86 -7.28
CA THR A 65 9.40 18.70 -6.10
C THR A 65 8.54 17.97 -5.08
N VAL A 66 9.02 17.83 -3.84
CA VAL A 66 8.23 17.28 -2.72
C VAL A 66 7.79 18.39 -1.78
N ILE A 67 6.48 18.48 -1.55
CA ILE A 67 5.84 19.30 -0.52
C ILE A 67 5.41 18.36 0.59
N ARG A 68 6.08 18.47 1.73
CA ARG A 68 5.82 17.58 2.87
C ARG A 68 4.70 18.13 3.75
N ILE A 69 3.75 17.28 4.14
CA ILE A 69 2.86 17.46 5.29
C ILE A 69 3.63 16.98 6.54
N GLU A 70 4.34 17.90 7.17
CA GLU A 70 5.25 17.61 8.27
C GLU A 70 4.53 17.37 9.61
N GLY A 71 5.14 16.59 10.51
CA GLY A 71 4.68 16.42 11.90
C GLY A 71 3.52 15.44 12.11
N PHE A 72 3.01 14.84 11.03
CA PHE A 72 1.84 13.97 11.09
C PHE A 72 2.07 12.69 11.90
N TYR A 73 3.22 12.03 11.74
CA TYR A 73 3.53 10.80 12.47
C TYR A 73 3.59 11.04 13.99
N GLU A 74 4.20 12.14 14.43
CA GLU A 74 4.22 12.53 15.84
C GLU A 74 2.84 12.92 16.39
N TYR A 75 1.95 13.40 15.51
CA TYR A 75 0.56 13.70 15.86
C TYR A 75 -0.25 12.41 16.05
N ILE A 76 -0.19 11.48 15.09
CA ILE A 76 -0.92 10.21 15.16
C ILE A 76 -0.47 9.35 16.32
N ASP A 77 0.83 9.25 16.60
CA ASP A 77 1.35 8.49 17.75
C ASP A 77 0.74 8.93 19.10
N LYS A 78 0.28 10.18 19.19
CA LYS A 78 -0.36 10.74 20.41
C LYS A 78 -1.87 10.65 20.41
N HIS A 79 -2.52 10.67 19.24
CA HIS A 79 -3.97 10.83 19.12
C HIS A 79 -4.68 9.57 18.61
N PHE A 80 -3.94 8.58 18.14
CA PHE A 80 -4.49 7.37 17.57
C PHE A 80 -3.72 6.14 18.04
N ASN A 81 -4.41 5.23 18.70
CA ASN A 81 -3.81 4.02 19.21
C ASN A 81 -3.75 2.95 18.10
N VAL A 82 -2.62 2.85 17.40
CA VAL A 82 -2.42 1.83 16.34
C VAL A 82 -2.62 0.40 16.87
N LYS A 83 -2.37 0.15 18.17
CA LYS A 83 -2.64 -1.17 18.78
C LYS A 83 -4.13 -1.52 18.80
N GLU A 84 -5.03 -0.55 18.85
CA GLU A 84 -6.47 -0.79 18.73
C GLU A 84 -6.88 -1.27 17.34
N MET A 85 -6.11 -0.95 16.29
CA MET A 85 -6.31 -1.55 14.97
C MET A 85 -5.92 -3.03 14.92
N LEU A 86 -4.97 -3.47 15.75
CA LEU A 86 -4.53 -4.87 15.85
C LEU A 86 -5.56 -5.74 16.57
N VAL A 87 -6.28 -5.16 17.54
CA VAL A 87 -7.35 -5.83 18.28
C VAL A 87 -8.63 -5.76 17.43
N GLN A 88 -8.66 -6.53 16.33
CA GLN A 88 -9.85 -6.66 15.49
C GLN A 88 -11.02 -7.24 16.30
N ARG A 89 -11.89 -6.36 16.84
CA ARG A 89 -13.08 -6.79 17.58
C ARG A 89 -14.16 -7.32 16.64
N ASN A 90 -14.38 -6.64 15.51
CA ASN A 90 -15.18 -7.02 14.35
C ASN A 90 -14.99 -6.03 13.19
N GLU A 91 -15.50 -6.35 12.00
CA GLU A 91 -15.32 -5.58 10.77
C GLU A 91 -15.90 -4.16 10.84
N ILE A 92 -17.05 -3.98 11.51
CA ILE A 92 -17.68 -2.66 11.67
C ILE A 92 -16.79 -1.75 12.55
N SER A 93 -16.27 -2.28 13.65
CA SER A 93 -15.36 -1.52 14.51
C SER A 93 -14.08 -1.12 13.77
N SER A 94 -13.57 -1.98 12.89
CA SER A 94 -12.44 -1.67 12.02
C SER A 94 -12.76 -0.55 11.03
N LEU A 95 -13.95 -0.54 10.42
CA LEU A 95 -14.39 0.57 9.55
C LEU A 95 -14.49 1.90 10.31
N LEU A 96 -15.04 1.88 11.53
CA LEU A 96 -15.14 3.09 12.35
C LEU A 96 -13.76 3.61 12.79
N ASN A 97 -12.81 2.72 13.06
CA ASN A 97 -11.43 3.11 13.35
C ASN A 97 -10.73 3.71 12.12
N LEU A 98 -10.97 3.16 10.93
CA LEU A 98 -10.47 3.73 9.67
C LEU A 98 -11.06 5.12 9.40
N ASP A 99 -12.36 5.32 9.64
CA ASP A 99 -13.00 6.63 9.55
C ASP A 99 -12.42 7.61 10.59
N HIS A 100 -12.17 7.17 11.82
CA HIS A 100 -11.52 7.99 12.83
C HIS A 100 -10.12 8.43 12.40
N PHE A 101 -9.31 7.50 11.88
CA PHE A 101 -7.99 7.80 11.31
C PHE A 101 -8.06 8.79 10.15
N THR A 102 -9.02 8.60 9.24
CA THR A 102 -9.29 9.49 8.09
C THR A 102 -9.61 10.91 8.55
N LYS A 103 -10.47 11.05 9.58
CA LYS A 103 -10.83 12.36 10.15
C LYS A 103 -9.64 13.05 10.80
N LEU A 104 -8.82 12.31 11.58
CA LEU A 104 -7.60 12.86 12.17
C LEU A 104 -6.63 13.34 11.09
N THR A 105 -6.46 12.55 10.02
CA THR A 105 -5.62 12.88 8.86
C THR A 105 -6.05 14.20 8.23
N CYS A 106 -7.31 14.34 7.85
CA CYS A 106 -7.80 15.59 7.26
C CYS A 106 -7.64 16.81 8.15
N ASN A 107 -7.97 16.70 9.44
CA ASN A 107 -7.84 17.83 10.36
C ASN A 107 -6.39 18.27 10.51
N TYR A 108 -5.46 17.32 10.50
CA TYR A 108 -4.04 17.61 10.62
C TYR A 108 -3.48 18.20 9.33
N ASP A 109 -3.80 17.61 8.17
CA ASP A 109 -3.28 18.03 6.87
C ASP A 109 -3.50 19.53 6.65
N PHE A 110 -4.68 20.05 6.98
CA PHE A 110 -5.02 21.47 6.84
C PHE A 110 -4.23 22.43 7.74
N GLN A 111 -3.63 21.92 8.81
CA GLN A 111 -2.79 22.70 9.74
C GLN A 111 -1.32 22.71 9.32
N SER A 112 -0.91 21.84 8.41
CA SER A 112 0.49 21.69 8.00
C SER A 112 0.99 22.86 7.15
N VAL A 113 2.29 23.14 7.27
CA VAL A 113 2.99 24.09 6.39
C VAL A 113 2.97 23.58 4.95
N GLY A 114 3.07 22.26 4.73
CA GLY A 114 2.91 21.64 3.40
C GLY A 114 1.61 22.03 2.69
N PHE A 115 0.47 21.84 3.36
CA PHE A 115 -0.84 22.25 2.84
C PHE A 115 -0.90 23.75 2.55
N GLN A 116 -0.49 24.58 3.52
CA GLN A 116 -0.50 26.03 3.37
C GLN A 116 0.42 26.48 2.22
N ARG A 117 1.57 25.83 2.04
CA ARG A 117 2.48 26.11 0.93
C ARG A 117 1.82 25.86 -0.41
N LEU A 118 1.14 24.73 -0.59
CA LEU A 118 0.44 24.41 -1.84
C LEU A 118 -0.76 25.34 -2.06
N LEU A 119 -1.53 25.61 -1.00
CA LEU A 119 -2.69 26.52 -1.04
C LEU A 119 -2.30 27.95 -1.45
N ASN A 120 -1.10 28.41 -1.08
CA ASN A 120 -0.58 29.75 -1.34
C ASN A 120 0.19 29.90 -2.67
N TYR A 121 0.14 28.91 -3.57
CA TYR A 121 0.63 29.10 -4.94
C TYR A 121 -0.07 30.32 -5.59
N PRO A 122 0.51 30.97 -6.61
CA PRO A 122 -0.19 32.05 -7.32
C PRO A 122 -1.59 31.62 -7.77
N HIS A 123 -2.59 32.52 -7.64
CA HIS A 123 -3.98 32.17 -7.95
C HIS A 123 -4.21 31.81 -9.42
N ASP A 124 -3.37 32.35 -10.31
CA ASP A 124 -3.36 32.09 -11.75
C ASP A 124 -2.53 30.85 -12.14
N PHE A 125 -1.77 30.27 -11.20
CA PHE A 125 -1.02 29.04 -11.44
C PHE A 125 -1.97 27.86 -11.69
N LYS A 126 -1.60 27.01 -12.65
CA LYS A 126 -2.35 25.82 -13.05
C LYS A 126 -1.42 24.63 -13.15
N PHE A 127 -1.89 23.49 -12.68
CA PHE A 127 -1.32 22.20 -13.07
C PHE A 127 -2.04 21.73 -14.34
N ASP A 128 -1.33 20.97 -15.17
CA ASP A 128 -1.88 20.38 -16.39
C ASP A 128 -2.62 19.06 -16.09
N LEU A 129 -2.28 18.41 -14.98
CA LEU A 129 -2.84 17.13 -14.53
C LEU A 129 -2.73 17.01 -13.01
N ILE A 130 -3.71 16.35 -12.38
CA ILE A 130 -3.63 15.88 -11.00
C ILE A 130 -3.64 14.34 -10.97
N LEU A 131 -2.67 13.73 -10.30
CA LEU A 131 -2.75 12.36 -9.82
C LEU A 131 -3.24 12.39 -8.37
N PHE A 132 -4.28 11.63 -8.05
CA PHE A 132 -4.89 11.64 -6.72
C PHE A 132 -4.95 10.21 -6.16
N ASP A 133 -4.28 9.94 -5.04
CA ASP A 133 -4.43 8.64 -4.36
C ASP A 133 -5.80 8.56 -3.68
N THR A 134 -6.67 7.73 -4.24
CA THR A 134 -8.04 7.53 -3.76
C THR A 134 -8.12 6.50 -2.63
N THR A 135 -7.02 5.95 -2.12
CA THR A 135 -7.13 5.03 -0.97
C THR A 135 -7.50 5.78 0.32
N GLY A 136 -7.08 7.04 0.42
CA GLY A 136 -7.22 7.87 1.61
C GLY A 136 -8.42 8.80 1.60
N PRO A 137 -8.44 9.78 2.52
CA PRO A 137 -9.46 10.81 2.55
C PRO A 137 -9.51 11.64 1.27
N LEU A 138 -10.70 12.12 0.94
CA LEU A 138 -10.95 13.06 -0.16
C LEU A 138 -10.84 14.53 0.26
N CYS A 139 -10.54 14.85 1.52
CA CYS A 139 -10.50 16.23 2.00
C CYS A 139 -9.49 17.14 1.27
N LEU A 140 -8.45 16.58 0.64
CA LEU A 140 -7.50 17.32 -0.20
C LEU A 140 -7.99 17.55 -1.64
N CYS A 141 -9.14 16.98 -2.05
CA CYS A 141 -9.67 17.17 -3.41
C CYS A 141 -10.08 18.61 -3.72
N GLY A 142 -10.20 19.48 -2.70
CA GLY A 142 -10.36 20.93 -2.87
C GLY A 142 -9.23 21.57 -3.69
N PHE A 143 -8.07 20.91 -3.83
CA PHE A 143 -7.02 21.36 -4.74
C PHE A 143 -7.41 21.31 -6.23
N VAL A 144 -8.36 20.44 -6.62
CA VAL A 144 -8.85 20.36 -8.00
C VAL A 144 -9.47 21.70 -8.46
N PRO A 145 -10.50 22.25 -7.80
CA PRO A 145 -11.03 23.56 -8.15
C PRO A 145 -10.05 24.70 -7.87
N ARG A 146 -9.20 24.58 -6.83
CA ARG A 146 -8.17 25.58 -6.51
C ARG A 146 -7.17 25.80 -7.65
N PHE A 147 -6.89 24.77 -8.45
CA PHE A 147 -6.00 24.83 -9.62
C PHE A 147 -6.77 24.82 -10.94
N HIS A 148 -8.02 25.31 -10.93
CA HIS A 148 -8.85 25.52 -12.12
C HIS A 148 -9.33 24.24 -12.83
N ASN A 149 -9.56 23.17 -12.07
CA ASN A 149 -10.11 21.88 -12.52
C ASN A 149 -9.31 21.21 -13.66
N PRO A 150 -8.01 20.92 -13.45
CA PRO A 150 -7.28 20.08 -14.40
C PRO A 150 -7.87 18.66 -14.45
N PRO A 151 -7.62 17.89 -15.52
CA PRO A 151 -7.95 16.48 -15.55
C PRO A 151 -7.35 15.75 -14.35
N VAL A 152 -8.12 14.83 -13.78
CA VAL A 152 -7.69 14.04 -12.62
C VAL A 152 -7.61 12.57 -13.00
N ILE A 153 -6.49 11.93 -12.67
CA ILE A 153 -6.31 10.49 -12.70
C ILE A 153 -6.28 10.00 -11.26
N ALA A 154 -7.21 9.12 -10.93
CA ALA A 154 -7.16 8.42 -9.65
C ALA A 154 -6.13 7.30 -9.71
N VAL A 155 -5.40 7.15 -8.62
CA VAL A 155 -4.46 6.06 -8.43
C VAL A 155 -4.72 5.41 -7.07
N THR A 156 -4.38 4.14 -6.93
CA THR A 156 -4.36 3.50 -5.63
C THR A 156 -3.41 2.31 -5.62
N PRO A 157 -2.51 2.21 -4.62
CA PRO A 157 -1.70 1.02 -4.37
C PRO A 157 -2.52 -0.13 -3.74
N PHE A 158 -3.81 0.10 -3.53
CA PHE A 158 -4.80 -0.81 -2.94
C PHE A 158 -5.71 -1.44 -4.02
N LEU A 159 -6.68 -2.25 -3.59
CA LEU A 159 -7.80 -2.66 -4.44
C LEU A 159 -8.84 -1.54 -4.60
N LEU A 160 -9.68 -1.64 -5.62
CA LEU A 160 -10.83 -0.75 -5.73
C LEU A 160 -11.85 -1.06 -4.62
N SER A 161 -12.05 -0.13 -3.69
CA SER A 161 -12.96 -0.36 -2.54
C SER A 161 -14.44 -0.42 -2.98
N PRO A 162 -15.32 -1.00 -2.15
CA PRO A 162 -16.76 -1.02 -2.43
C PRO A 162 -17.36 0.39 -2.50
N TYR A 163 -16.95 1.27 -1.59
CA TYR A 163 -17.37 2.68 -1.61
C TYR A 163 -16.94 3.39 -2.90
N TYR A 164 -15.67 3.26 -3.33
CA TYR A 164 -15.23 3.89 -4.58
C TYR A 164 -15.87 3.26 -5.81
N SER A 165 -16.12 1.94 -5.80
CA SER A 165 -16.91 1.29 -6.85
C SER A 165 -18.30 1.89 -6.94
N TYR A 166 -18.97 2.11 -5.81
CA TYR A 166 -20.26 2.79 -5.78
C TYR A 166 -20.20 4.22 -6.32
N LEU A 167 -19.17 5.00 -5.95
CA LEU A 167 -19.00 6.38 -6.41
C LEU A 167 -18.85 6.52 -7.94
N ILE A 168 -18.10 5.64 -8.60
CA ILE A 168 -17.96 5.64 -10.08
C ILE A 168 -19.03 4.83 -10.80
N ALA A 169 -20.01 4.28 -10.08
CA ALA A 169 -20.96 3.32 -10.63
C ALA A 169 -20.30 2.07 -11.26
N ASN A 170 -19.15 1.64 -10.72
CA ASN A 170 -18.59 0.32 -11.03
C ASN A 170 -19.42 -0.76 -10.33
N PRO A 171 -19.85 -1.83 -11.02
CA PRO A 171 -20.65 -2.88 -10.39
C PRO A 171 -19.90 -3.56 -9.23
N TRP A 172 -20.57 -3.72 -8.08
CA TRP A 172 -20.03 -4.45 -6.93
C TRP A 172 -20.99 -5.55 -6.49
N TYR A 173 -20.60 -6.81 -6.64
CA TYR A 173 -21.45 -7.96 -6.37
C TYR A 173 -21.07 -8.66 -5.07
N THR A 174 -21.76 -8.31 -3.99
CA THR A 174 -21.52 -8.86 -2.64
C THR A 174 -21.75 -10.37 -2.51
N SER A 175 -22.29 -11.02 -3.54
CA SER A 175 -22.47 -12.47 -3.59
C SER A 175 -21.18 -13.25 -3.79
N TYR A 176 -20.15 -12.64 -4.40
CA TYR A 176 -18.86 -13.28 -4.68
C TYR A 176 -17.66 -12.35 -4.52
N MET A 177 -17.86 -11.04 -4.36
CA MET A 177 -16.80 -10.08 -4.06
C MET A 177 -16.75 -9.83 -2.55
N PRO A 178 -15.75 -10.37 -1.83
CA PRO A 178 -15.64 -10.17 -0.40
C PRO A 178 -15.22 -8.73 -0.08
N HIS A 179 -15.66 -8.23 1.06
CA HIS A 179 -15.23 -6.96 1.62
C HIS A 179 -13.79 -7.11 2.11
N PHE A 180 -12.95 -6.09 1.88
CA PHE A 180 -11.50 -6.15 2.11
C PHE A 180 -11.07 -6.35 3.57
N LEU A 181 -12.00 -6.19 4.52
CA LEU A 181 -11.76 -6.46 5.94
C LEU A 181 -12.05 -7.92 6.34
N THR A 182 -12.70 -8.70 5.47
CA THR A 182 -13.09 -10.09 5.75
C THR A 182 -12.01 -11.06 5.29
N MET A 183 -11.92 -12.23 5.93
CA MET A 183 -11.09 -13.34 5.46
C MET A 183 -11.85 -14.26 4.49
N TYR A 184 -12.81 -13.71 3.75
CA TYR A 184 -13.67 -14.50 2.85
C TYR A 184 -13.02 -14.70 1.48
N SER A 185 -13.45 -15.77 0.79
CA SER A 185 -13.07 -16.04 -0.59
C SER A 185 -14.14 -15.55 -1.58
N ASN A 186 -13.91 -15.73 -2.88
CA ASN A 186 -14.97 -15.59 -3.87
C ASN A 186 -16.01 -16.73 -3.84
N LYS A 187 -15.80 -17.75 -3.00
CA LYS A 187 -16.73 -18.84 -2.71
C LYS A 187 -17.18 -18.75 -1.25
N MET A 188 -18.21 -17.95 -1.03
CA MET A 188 -18.81 -17.74 0.29
C MET A 188 -20.04 -18.63 0.50
N THR A 189 -20.22 -19.13 1.72
CA THR A 189 -21.47 -19.72 2.20
C THR A 189 -22.59 -18.68 2.24
N PHE A 190 -23.85 -19.14 2.42
CA PHE A 190 -24.98 -18.22 2.56
C PHE A 190 -24.80 -17.20 3.70
N PHE A 191 -24.26 -17.63 4.84
CA PHE A 191 -24.03 -16.75 5.99
C PHE A 191 -22.91 -15.75 5.74
N GLU A 192 -21.78 -16.19 5.17
CA GLU A 192 -20.67 -15.30 4.79
C GLU A 192 -21.13 -14.26 3.77
N ARG A 193 -21.91 -14.66 2.74
CA ARG A 193 -22.50 -13.71 1.77
C ARG A 193 -23.42 -12.69 2.45
N THR A 194 -24.18 -13.12 3.45
CA THR A 194 -25.10 -12.24 4.18
C THR A 194 -24.32 -11.21 5.00
N LEU A 195 -23.30 -11.63 5.75
CA LEU A 195 -22.43 -10.73 6.49
C LEU A 195 -21.64 -9.81 5.57
N ASN A 196 -21.10 -10.35 4.48
CA ASN A 196 -20.39 -9.57 3.46
C ASN A 196 -21.26 -8.45 2.88
N LEU A 197 -22.53 -8.73 2.61
CA LEU A 197 -23.50 -7.73 2.19
C LEU A 197 -23.69 -6.66 3.26
N ILE A 198 -23.87 -7.05 4.52
CA ILE A 198 -24.04 -6.09 5.64
C ILE A 198 -22.81 -5.18 5.75
N TYR A 199 -21.60 -5.73 5.78
CA TYR A 199 -20.37 -4.95 5.90
C TYR A 199 -20.15 -4.01 4.72
N THR A 200 -20.38 -4.50 3.51
CA THR A 200 -20.25 -3.69 2.29
C THR A 200 -21.22 -2.51 2.28
N TYR A 201 -22.50 -2.74 2.58
CA TYR A 201 -23.46 -1.64 2.58
C TYR A 201 -23.27 -0.72 3.79
N PHE A 202 -22.81 -1.23 4.94
CA PHE A 202 -22.41 -0.37 6.05
C PHE A 202 -21.28 0.56 5.63
N ASP A 203 -20.22 0.06 4.98
CA ASP A 203 -19.10 0.86 4.46
C ASP A 203 -19.59 1.95 3.49
N ILE A 204 -20.38 1.57 2.48
CA ILE A 204 -20.92 2.52 1.49
C ILE A 204 -21.78 3.60 2.16
N MET A 205 -22.71 3.22 3.03
CA MET A 205 -23.64 4.15 3.67
C MET A 205 -22.92 5.05 4.69
N HIS A 206 -21.99 4.49 5.49
CA HIS A 206 -21.21 5.28 6.44
C HIS A 206 -20.35 6.33 5.74
N ASN A 207 -19.68 5.96 4.64
CA ASN A 207 -18.91 6.93 3.86
C ASN A 207 -19.81 8.00 3.23
N ALA A 208 -20.91 7.60 2.58
CA ALA A 208 -21.80 8.54 1.89
C ALA A 208 -22.50 9.54 2.84
N TYR A 209 -22.90 9.10 4.04
CA TYR A 209 -23.75 9.91 4.94
C TYR A 209 -23.01 10.47 6.17
N VAL A 210 -21.83 9.95 6.51
CA VAL A 210 -21.09 10.38 7.71
C VAL A 210 -19.70 10.88 7.37
N SER A 211 -18.88 10.06 6.71
CA SER A 211 -17.47 10.41 6.48
C SER A 211 -17.31 11.52 5.46
N LEU A 212 -17.90 11.38 4.27
CA LEU A 212 -17.75 12.35 3.18
C LEU A 212 -18.34 13.74 3.52
N PRO A 213 -19.55 13.86 4.10
CA PRO A 213 -20.08 15.16 4.50
C PRO A 213 -19.20 15.86 5.54
N TYR A 214 -18.64 15.10 6.49
CA TYR A 214 -17.69 15.65 7.46
C TYR A 214 -16.44 16.19 6.76
N GLN A 215 -15.82 15.39 5.88
CA GLN A 215 -14.63 15.79 5.12
C GLN A 215 -14.90 17.04 4.25
N HIS A 216 -16.06 17.11 3.59
CA HIS A 216 -16.48 18.26 2.78
C HIS A 216 -16.60 19.54 3.63
N GLN A 217 -17.20 19.43 4.81
CA GLN A 217 -17.36 20.55 5.74
C GLN A 217 -16.01 21.11 6.20
N ILE A 218 -15.09 20.26 6.67
CA ILE A 218 -13.79 20.72 7.15
C ILE A 218 -12.91 21.25 6.02
N ALA A 219 -13.00 20.67 4.82
CA ALA A 219 -12.28 21.15 3.64
C ALA A 219 -12.80 22.51 3.18
N SER A 220 -14.12 22.71 3.12
CA SER A 220 -14.71 24.00 2.72
C SER A 220 -14.22 25.15 3.62
N ASN A 221 -14.07 24.88 4.93
CA ASN A 221 -13.48 25.83 5.88
C ASN A 221 -11.99 26.05 5.61
N ALA A 222 -11.21 24.98 5.42
CA ALA A 222 -9.76 25.07 5.23
C ALA A 222 -9.36 25.79 3.94
N PHE A 223 -10.09 25.58 2.85
CA PHE A 223 -9.85 26.23 1.56
C PHE A 223 -10.42 27.67 1.49
N ASN A 224 -11.15 28.13 2.53
CA ASN A 224 -11.87 29.41 2.54
C ASN A 224 -12.71 29.63 1.27
N ALA A 225 -13.30 28.56 0.75
CA ALA A 225 -14.01 28.56 -0.52
C ALA A 225 -15.25 27.68 -0.41
N SER A 226 -16.30 28.04 -1.15
CA SER A 226 -17.42 27.14 -1.39
C SER A 226 -16.95 26.06 -2.36
N LEU A 227 -16.46 24.95 -1.82
CA LEU A 227 -16.07 23.80 -2.62
C LEU A 227 -17.32 23.14 -3.22
N PRO A 228 -17.28 22.70 -4.49
CA PRO A 228 -18.28 21.78 -5.01
C PRO A 228 -18.41 20.55 -4.11
N ASP A 229 -19.54 19.86 -4.20
CA ASP A 229 -19.68 18.56 -3.57
C ASP A 229 -18.55 17.63 -4.05
N PHE A 230 -17.96 16.84 -3.14
CA PHE A 230 -16.85 15.97 -3.48
C PHE A 230 -17.23 14.93 -4.53
N VAL A 231 -18.49 14.52 -4.61
CA VAL A 231 -19.01 13.67 -5.67
C VAL A 231 -18.91 14.36 -7.04
N GLU A 232 -19.13 15.67 -7.12
CA GLU A 232 -19.00 16.43 -8.37
C GLU A 232 -17.54 16.60 -8.80
N ILE A 233 -16.62 16.80 -7.85
CA ILE A 233 -15.18 16.81 -8.12
C ILE A 233 -14.74 15.44 -8.63
N TYR A 234 -15.21 14.38 -7.97
CA TYR A 234 -14.84 13.02 -8.31
C TYR A 234 -15.36 12.56 -9.67
N LYS A 235 -16.54 13.01 -10.11
CA LYS A 235 -17.06 12.75 -11.47
C LYS A 235 -16.16 13.27 -12.59
N GLN A 236 -15.21 14.17 -12.30
CA GLN A 236 -14.23 14.67 -13.27
C GLN A 236 -13.06 13.70 -13.47
N PHE A 237 -12.96 12.65 -12.66
CA PHE A 237 -11.87 11.69 -12.71
C PHE A 237 -11.98 10.84 -13.98
N SER A 238 -10.98 10.96 -14.84
CA SER A 238 -11.03 10.45 -16.20
C SER A 238 -10.49 9.02 -16.33
N LEU A 239 -9.63 8.59 -15.40
CA LEU A 239 -8.94 7.31 -15.42
C LEU A 239 -8.63 6.86 -13.99
N PHE A 240 -8.69 5.55 -13.75
CA PHE A 240 -8.38 4.91 -12.48
C PHE A 240 -7.27 3.88 -12.67
N LEU A 241 -6.12 4.08 -12.02
CA LEU A 241 -5.00 3.13 -12.00
C LEU A 241 -5.03 2.38 -10.68
N ILE A 242 -5.41 1.10 -10.73
CA ILE A 242 -5.62 0.27 -9.54
C ILE A 242 -4.50 -0.77 -9.44
N ASN A 243 -3.86 -0.90 -8.28
CA ASN A 243 -2.84 -1.93 -8.04
C ASN A 243 -3.46 -3.32 -7.84
N ALA A 244 -4.13 -3.84 -8.86
CA ALA A 244 -4.67 -5.19 -8.90
C ALA A 244 -4.14 -5.94 -10.12
N ASP A 245 -4.10 -7.26 -10.03
CA ASP A 245 -3.66 -8.15 -11.10
C ASP A 245 -4.63 -9.31 -11.26
N VAL A 246 -5.02 -9.63 -12.48
CA VAL A 246 -5.96 -10.72 -12.79
C VAL A 246 -5.46 -12.10 -12.39
N VAL A 247 -4.13 -12.24 -12.25
CA VAL A 247 -3.49 -13.45 -11.75
C VAL A 247 -3.81 -13.60 -10.26
N ILE A 248 -3.71 -12.52 -9.47
CA ILE A 248 -3.78 -12.56 -8.00
C ILE A 248 -5.20 -12.35 -7.48
N ASP A 249 -5.90 -11.39 -8.06
CA ASP A 249 -7.19 -10.91 -7.59
C ASP A 249 -8.37 -11.74 -8.11
N TYR A 250 -9.52 -11.55 -7.49
CA TYR A 250 -10.74 -12.27 -7.85
C TYR A 250 -11.33 -11.60 -9.09
N PRO A 251 -12.01 -12.36 -9.97
CA PRO A 251 -12.71 -11.80 -11.12
C PRO A 251 -13.64 -10.68 -10.69
N THR A 252 -13.38 -9.47 -11.18
CA THR A 252 -14.09 -8.25 -10.79
C THR A 252 -14.54 -7.52 -12.06
N PRO A 253 -15.81 -7.08 -12.16
CA PRO A 253 -16.24 -6.22 -13.25
C PRO A 253 -15.55 -4.86 -13.16
N LEU A 254 -15.07 -4.36 -14.28
CA LEU A 254 -14.36 -3.08 -14.38
C LEU A 254 -14.96 -2.23 -15.49
N LEU A 255 -15.16 -0.94 -15.21
CA LEU A 255 -15.48 0.04 -16.24
C LEU A 255 -14.28 0.27 -17.18
N PRO A 256 -14.50 0.72 -18.43
CA PRO A 256 -13.43 0.90 -19.42
C PRO A 256 -12.34 1.90 -19.01
N ASN A 257 -12.63 2.82 -18.09
CA ASN A 257 -11.70 3.81 -17.57
C ASN A 257 -10.95 3.32 -16.31
N ILE A 258 -11.02 2.02 -15.99
CA ILE A 258 -10.25 1.40 -14.91
C ILE A 258 -9.17 0.52 -15.52
N VAL A 259 -7.92 0.84 -15.23
CA VAL A 259 -6.74 0.11 -15.69
C VAL A 259 -6.07 -0.54 -14.50
N LEU A 260 -5.89 -1.85 -14.61
CA LEU A 260 -5.17 -2.64 -13.62
C LEU A 260 -3.67 -2.49 -13.86
N VAL A 261 -2.95 -2.02 -12.84
CA VAL A 261 -1.51 -1.76 -12.85
C VAL A 261 -0.85 -2.47 -11.66
N GLY A 262 -1.25 -3.72 -11.43
CA GLY A 262 -0.67 -4.58 -10.39
C GLY A 262 0.85 -4.71 -10.53
N GLY A 263 1.57 -4.56 -9.43
CA GLY A 263 3.01 -4.83 -9.37
C GLY A 263 3.92 -3.69 -9.87
N LEU A 264 3.42 -2.46 -10.03
CA LEU A 264 4.27 -1.31 -10.41
C LEU A 264 5.49 -1.12 -9.50
N GLN A 265 5.37 -1.43 -8.20
CA GLN A 265 6.48 -1.37 -7.23
C GLN A 265 7.60 -2.39 -7.50
N ILE A 266 7.35 -3.40 -8.32
CA ILE A 266 8.29 -4.48 -8.61
C ILE A 266 9.26 -3.98 -9.69
N GLN A 267 10.39 -3.48 -9.23
CA GLN A 267 11.43 -2.92 -10.09
C GLN A 267 12.47 -3.98 -10.50
N PRO A 268 13.24 -3.75 -11.57
CA PRO A 268 14.35 -4.63 -11.93
C PRO A 268 15.30 -4.87 -10.75
N LEU A 269 15.71 -6.12 -10.57
CA LEU A 269 16.56 -6.53 -9.46
C LEU A 269 17.90 -5.80 -9.48
N LYS A 270 18.32 -5.33 -8.31
CA LYS A 270 19.62 -4.73 -8.05
C LYS A 270 20.49 -5.71 -7.25
N PRO A 271 21.82 -5.64 -7.37
CA PRO A 271 22.71 -6.42 -6.51
C PRO A 271 22.45 -6.12 -5.03
N LEU A 272 22.49 -7.15 -4.19
CA LEU A 272 22.34 -6.96 -2.75
C LEU A 272 23.54 -6.19 -2.20
N PRO A 273 23.35 -5.38 -1.14
CA PRO A 273 24.45 -4.79 -0.39
C PRO A 273 25.44 -5.88 0.09
N GLN A 274 26.73 -5.55 0.15
CA GLN A 274 27.80 -6.53 0.34
C GLN A 274 27.66 -7.37 1.63
N ASP A 275 27.18 -6.75 2.70
CA ASP A 275 26.89 -7.42 3.97
C ASP A 275 25.80 -8.49 3.81
N LEU A 276 24.73 -8.16 3.10
CA LEU A 276 23.64 -9.09 2.80
C LEU A 276 24.06 -10.16 1.78
N GLU A 277 24.85 -9.78 0.77
CA GLU A 277 25.43 -10.73 -0.20
C GLU A 277 26.25 -11.82 0.52
N ASN A 278 27.03 -11.45 1.54
CA ASN A 278 27.78 -12.41 2.36
C ASN A 278 26.85 -13.36 3.14
N VAL A 279 25.73 -12.86 3.64
CA VAL A 279 24.71 -13.69 4.31
C VAL A 279 24.13 -14.72 3.33
N PHE A 280 23.77 -14.27 2.13
CA PHE A 280 23.24 -15.14 1.08
C PHE A 280 24.27 -16.17 0.59
N ASN A 281 25.54 -15.78 0.44
CA ASN A 281 26.60 -16.70 0.03
C ASN A 281 26.78 -17.86 1.03
N ASN A 282 26.71 -17.59 2.33
CA ASN A 282 26.83 -18.60 3.39
C ASN A 282 25.55 -19.41 3.66
N ALA A 283 24.40 -19.02 3.09
CA ALA A 283 23.13 -19.73 3.25
C ALA A 283 23.07 -20.96 2.33
N GLU A 284 23.65 -22.09 2.75
CA GLU A 284 23.66 -23.34 1.98
C GLU A 284 22.24 -23.92 1.78
N HIS A 285 21.40 -23.84 2.81
CA HIS A 285 20.02 -24.36 2.79
C HIS A 285 18.99 -23.33 2.28
N GLY A 286 19.44 -22.14 1.90
CA GLY A 286 18.58 -21.04 1.47
C GLY A 286 18.22 -20.06 2.58
N VAL A 287 17.37 -19.10 2.22
CA VAL A 287 17.02 -17.95 3.05
C VAL A 287 15.51 -17.88 3.26
N ILE A 288 15.12 -17.62 4.51
CA ILE A 288 13.77 -17.22 4.89
C ILE A 288 13.81 -15.71 5.09
N PHE A 289 12.99 -14.97 4.35
CA PHE A 289 12.85 -13.54 4.56
C PHE A 289 11.66 -13.27 5.49
N PHE A 290 11.84 -12.40 6.49
CA PHE A 290 10.79 -12.03 7.43
C PHE A 290 10.64 -10.50 7.47
N SER A 291 9.49 -9.99 7.02
CA SER A 291 9.16 -8.56 7.06
C SER A 291 7.66 -8.33 7.25
N LEU A 292 7.31 -7.56 8.28
CA LEU A 292 5.91 -7.21 8.59
C LEU A 292 5.51 -5.82 8.08
N GLY A 293 6.27 -5.28 7.13
CA GLY A 293 5.99 -3.99 6.52
C GLY A 293 6.65 -2.82 7.24
N THR A 294 5.97 -1.67 7.23
CA THR A 294 6.48 -0.38 7.76
C THR A 294 5.70 0.09 8.99
N ILE A 295 4.46 -0.37 9.14
CA ILE A 295 3.57 0.02 10.25
C ILE A 295 3.76 -0.92 11.43
N ILE A 296 3.87 -2.24 11.19
CA ILE A 296 4.15 -3.20 12.25
C ILE A 296 5.62 -3.08 12.64
N ASN A 297 5.85 -2.55 13.84
CA ASN A 297 7.18 -2.36 14.39
C ASN A 297 7.39 -3.18 15.66
N SER A 298 8.62 -3.19 16.15
CA SER A 298 9.04 -3.89 17.37
C SER A 298 8.18 -3.64 18.60
N ASN A 299 7.59 -2.44 18.76
CA ASN A 299 6.78 -2.09 19.93
C ASN A 299 5.42 -2.80 19.95
N MET A 300 5.10 -3.52 18.87
CA MET A 300 3.91 -4.36 18.73
C MET A 300 4.17 -5.82 19.09
N PHE A 301 5.44 -6.21 19.30
CA PHE A 301 5.83 -7.53 19.78
C PHE A 301 6.15 -7.48 21.26
N THR A 302 5.76 -8.51 22.00
CA THR A 302 6.28 -8.75 23.34
C THR A 302 7.64 -9.44 23.27
N ASP A 303 8.43 -9.36 24.34
CA ASP A 303 9.67 -10.13 24.44
C ASP A 303 9.40 -11.65 24.32
N GLU A 304 8.23 -12.11 24.78
CA GLU A 304 7.80 -13.50 24.64
C GLU A 304 7.62 -13.88 23.16
N ASP A 305 6.96 -13.03 22.36
CA ASP A 305 6.76 -13.26 20.94
C ASP A 305 8.11 -13.30 20.19
N ILE A 306 9.00 -12.34 20.46
CA ILE A 306 10.34 -12.30 19.86
C ILE A 306 11.12 -13.56 20.21
N ASN A 307 11.13 -13.97 21.48
CA ASN A 307 11.82 -15.16 21.94
C ASN A 307 11.23 -16.45 21.34
N ALA A 308 9.91 -16.51 21.12
CA ALA A 308 9.27 -17.64 20.45
C ALA A 308 9.78 -17.80 19.01
N PHE A 309 9.84 -16.69 18.24
CA PHE A 309 10.41 -16.70 16.90
C PHE A 309 11.89 -17.08 16.90
N LEU A 310 12.71 -16.45 17.75
CA LEU A 310 14.14 -16.76 17.83
C LEU A 310 14.40 -18.22 18.21
N ASN A 311 13.60 -18.79 19.13
CA ASN A 311 13.73 -20.19 19.52
C ASN A 311 13.50 -21.11 18.32
N VAL A 312 12.45 -20.87 17.52
CA VAL A 312 12.22 -21.64 16.29
C VAL A 312 13.33 -21.42 15.28
N PHE A 313 13.70 -20.17 15.00
CA PHE A 313 14.74 -19.85 14.02
C PHE A 313 16.08 -20.52 14.36
N SER A 314 16.43 -20.65 15.64
CA SER A 314 17.65 -21.33 16.10
C SER A 314 17.72 -22.82 15.73
N LYS A 315 16.59 -23.44 15.36
CA LYS A 315 16.48 -24.85 14.97
C LYS A 315 16.43 -25.07 13.46
N LEU A 316 16.32 -24.00 12.68
CA LEU A 316 16.27 -24.06 11.22
C LEU A 316 17.68 -24.20 10.63
N GLN A 317 17.76 -24.84 9.47
CA GLN A 317 19.01 -24.93 8.69
C GLN A 317 19.19 -23.72 7.79
N GLU A 318 18.06 -23.10 7.40
CA GLU A 318 18.00 -21.87 6.65
C GLU A 318 18.50 -20.67 7.45
N VAL A 319 18.99 -19.69 6.73
CA VAL A 319 19.31 -18.38 7.30
C VAL A 319 18.04 -17.52 7.28
N VAL A 320 17.72 -16.89 8.41
CA VAL A 320 16.57 -15.99 8.52
C VAL A 320 17.06 -14.55 8.39
N VAL A 321 16.62 -13.87 7.33
CA VAL A 321 16.84 -12.43 7.13
C VAL A 321 15.59 -11.72 7.64
N TRP A 322 15.70 -11.03 8.78
CA TRP A 322 14.58 -10.42 9.48
C TRP A 322 14.67 -8.89 9.46
N LYS A 323 13.69 -8.26 8.82
CA LYS A 323 13.48 -6.81 8.92
C LYS A 323 12.89 -6.48 10.29
N PHE A 324 13.69 -5.89 11.18
CA PHE A 324 13.26 -5.55 12.54
C PHE A 324 14.04 -4.35 13.08
N ASN A 325 13.38 -3.50 13.85
CA ASN A 325 13.88 -2.17 14.26
C ASN A 325 14.28 -2.06 15.74
N VAL A 326 14.53 -3.19 16.43
CA VAL A 326 15.01 -3.23 17.82
C VAL A 326 16.27 -4.07 17.95
N ASN A 327 17.12 -3.68 18.91
CA ASN A 327 18.28 -4.46 19.30
C ASN A 327 17.81 -5.72 20.06
N VAL A 328 17.58 -6.80 19.31
CA VAL A 328 17.19 -8.10 19.85
C VAL A 328 18.39 -8.73 20.56
N GLN A 329 18.20 -9.20 21.79
CA GLN A 329 19.24 -9.93 22.53
C GLN A 329 19.26 -11.40 22.12
N ASN A 330 20.42 -12.05 22.25
CA ASN A 330 20.58 -13.50 22.02
C ASN A 330 20.17 -13.98 20.62
N VAL A 331 20.45 -13.17 19.59
CA VAL A 331 20.18 -13.52 18.18
C VAL A 331 20.96 -14.79 17.79
N PRO A 332 20.28 -15.85 17.31
CA PRO A 332 20.95 -17.06 16.82
C PRO A 332 21.88 -16.77 15.65
N LYS A 333 22.92 -17.59 15.47
CA LYS A 333 23.95 -17.39 14.44
C LYS A 333 23.40 -17.39 13.00
N ASN A 334 22.27 -18.05 12.77
CA ASN A 334 21.61 -18.13 11.48
C ASN A 334 20.55 -17.02 11.26
N VAL A 335 20.48 -16.00 12.13
CA VAL A 335 19.54 -14.89 12.00
C VAL A 335 20.31 -13.60 11.73
N PHE A 336 19.97 -12.93 10.62
CA PHE A 336 20.46 -11.62 10.26
C PHE A 336 19.33 -10.59 10.43
N ILE A 337 19.55 -9.57 11.27
CA ILE A 337 18.54 -8.55 11.57
C ILE A 337 19.01 -7.19 11.03
N SER A 338 18.13 -6.50 10.31
CA SER A 338 18.36 -5.13 9.87
C SER A 338 17.05 -4.34 9.86
N GLU A 339 17.13 -3.04 10.13
CA GLU A 339 15.96 -2.14 10.05
C GLU A 339 15.53 -1.89 8.59
N TRP A 340 16.51 -1.84 7.69
CA TRP A 340 16.28 -1.59 6.26
C TRP A 340 16.83 -2.74 5.42
N LEU A 341 16.00 -3.26 4.53
CA LEU A 341 16.33 -4.38 3.65
C LEU A 341 15.69 -4.17 2.26
N PRO A 342 16.42 -4.50 1.17
CA PRO A 342 15.90 -4.38 -0.19
C PRO A 342 14.96 -5.55 -0.50
N GLN A 343 13.69 -5.45 -0.07
CA GLN A 343 12.73 -6.56 -0.09
C GLN A 343 12.55 -7.19 -1.48
N ASN A 344 12.34 -6.39 -2.53
CA ASN A 344 12.19 -6.90 -3.90
C ASN A 344 13.43 -7.70 -4.35
N ASP A 345 14.63 -7.20 -4.03
CA ASP A 345 15.89 -7.86 -4.41
C ASP A 345 16.13 -9.15 -3.62
N ILE A 346 15.76 -9.17 -2.34
CA ILE A 346 15.77 -10.37 -1.49
C ILE A 346 14.81 -11.42 -2.04
N LEU A 347 13.57 -11.03 -2.33
CA LEU A 347 12.56 -11.96 -2.84
C LEU A 347 12.97 -12.53 -4.20
N GLY A 348 13.56 -11.71 -5.08
CA GLY A 348 14.06 -12.17 -6.38
C GLY A 348 15.37 -12.95 -6.34
N HIS A 349 16.03 -13.08 -5.19
CA HIS A 349 17.26 -13.84 -5.07
C HIS A 349 16.98 -15.36 -5.09
N PRO A 350 17.69 -16.18 -5.88
CA PRO A 350 17.38 -17.61 -6.08
C PRO A 350 17.48 -18.49 -4.84
N LYS A 351 18.16 -18.01 -3.79
CA LYS A 351 18.25 -18.70 -2.49
C LYS A 351 17.06 -18.42 -1.56
N THR A 352 16.19 -17.46 -1.87
CA THR A 352 15.02 -17.18 -1.05
C THR A 352 13.98 -18.28 -1.22
N LYS A 353 13.60 -18.92 -0.10
CA LYS A 353 12.71 -20.10 -0.09
C LYS A 353 11.33 -19.81 0.46
N LEU A 354 11.22 -18.81 1.33
CA LEU A 354 10.02 -18.52 2.06
C LEU A 354 9.99 -17.05 2.46
N PHE A 355 8.81 -16.46 2.40
CA PHE A 355 8.54 -15.13 2.92
C PHE A 355 7.54 -15.17 4.08
N ILE A 356 7.97 -14.74 5.26
CA ILE A 356 7.10 -14.48 6.40
C ILE A 356 6.67 -13.01 6.32
N THR A 357 5.37 -12.75 6.19
CA THR A 357 4.86 -11.39 5.95
C THR A 357 3.54 -11.10 6.63
N HIS A 358 3.27 -9.82 6.86
CA HIS A 358 1.98 -9.32 7.31
C HIS A 358 0.86 -9.38 6.24
N CYS A 359 1.16 -9.86 5.03
CA CYS A 359 0.22 -9.95 3.91
C CYS A 359 -0.26 -8.60 3.34
N GLY A 360 0.52 -7.53 3.48
CA GLY A 360 0.25 -6.28 2.77
C GLY A 360 0.36 -6.44 1.26
N ARG A 361 -0.54 -5.78 0.52
CA ARG A 361 -0.74 -5.99 -0.93
C ARG A 361 0.52 -5.90 -1.80
N LEU A 362 1.37 -4.92 -1.54
CA LEU A 362 2.60 -4.71 -2.33
C LEU A 362 3.57 -5.88 -2.15
N SER A 363 3.78 -6.29 -0.89
CA SER A 363 4.68 -7.38 -0.52
C SER A 363 4.18 -8.74 -1.01
N THR A 364 2.87 -8.97 -1.05
CA THR A 364 2.31 -10.23 -1.56
C THR A 364 2.44 -10.33 -3.09
N GLN A 365 2.26 -9.22 -3.81
CA GLN A 365 2.52 -9.16 -5.25
C GLN A 365 4.01 -9.43 -5.57
N GLU A 366 4.94 -8.84 -4.83
CA GLU A 366 6.37 -9.10 -4.99
C GLU A 366 6.72 -10.59 -4.77
N ALA A 367 6.16 -11.20 -3.73
CA ALA A 367 6.40 -12.61 -3.43
C ALA A 367 5.83 -13.54 -4.51
N ILE A 368 4.65 -13.24 -5.05
CA ILE A 368 4.07 -14.00 -6.17
C ILE A 368 4.92 -13.83 -7.44
N TYR A 369 5.30 -12.60 -7.77
CA TYR A 369 6.13 -12.32 -8.94
C TYR A 369 7.46 -13.07 -8.91
N HIS A 370 8.11 -13.15 -7.75
CA HIS A 370 9.39 -13.86 -7.56
C HIS A 370 9.22 -15.34 -7.21
N ALA A 371 8.00 -15.88 -7.31
CA ALA A 371 7.67 -17.26 -7.03
C ALA A 371 8.08 -17.77 -5.62
N VAL A 372 7.95 -16.91 -4.60
CA VAL A 372 8.30 -17.22 -3.20
C VAL A 372 7.02 -17.54 -2.39
N PRO A 373 6.90 -18.77 -1.84
CA PRO A 373 5.81 -19.14 -0.94
C PRO A 373 5.72 -18.26 0.31
N ILE A 374 4.54 -18.21 0.94
CA ILE A 374 4.25 -17.26 2.02
C ILE A 374 3.82 -17.96 3.32
N VAL A 375 4.35 -17.52 4.46
CA VAL A 375 3.70 -17.65 5.76
C VAL A 375 3.16 -16.28 6.17
N GLY A 376 1.84 -16.18 6.30
CA GLY A 376 1.16 -14.91 6.48
C GLY A 376 0.69 -14.66 7.91
N ILE A 377 0.94 -13.46 8.42
CA ILE A 377 0.56 -12.98 9.75
C ILE A 377 -0.24 -11.68 9.59
N PRO A 378 -1.49 -11.71 9.08
CA PRO A 378 -2.29 -10.52 8.89
C PRO A 378 -2.67 -9.86 10.22
N TYR A 379 -2.64 -8.52 10.26
CA TYR A 379 -2.98 -7.71 11.43
C TYR A 379 -4.15 -6.76 11.21
N PHE A 380 -4.24 -6.06 10.08
CA PHE A 380 -5.28 -5.05 9.85
C PHE A 380 -5.59 -4.80 8.38
N VAL A 381 -6.73 -4.15 8.14
CA VAL A 381 -7.20 -3.68 6.82
C VAL A 381 -7.28 -4.82 5.81
N ASP A 382 -6.55 -4.77 4.70
CA ASP A 382 -6.60 -5.71 3.57
C ASP A 382 -5.86 -7.01 3.82
N GLN A 383 -5.04 -7.06 4.88
CA GLN A 383 -4.13 -8.18 5.10
C GLN A 383 -4.89 -9.50 5.27
N THR A 384 -6.09 -9.47 5.87
CA THR A 384 -6.94 -10.65 6.06
C THR A 384 -7.50 -11.16 4.73
N GLU A 385 -7.97 -10.27 3.87
CA GLU A 385 -8.47 -10.62 2.54
C GLU A 385 -7.34 -11.11 1.62
N ASN A 386 -6.20 -10.41 1.62
CA ASN A 386 -5.00 -10.83 0.89
C ASN A 386 -4.57 -12.24 1.33
N MET A 387 -4.55 -12.51 2.64
CA MET A 387 -4.26 -13.85 3.16
C MET A 387 -5.26 -14.90 2.62
N ALA A 388 -6.56 -14.61 2.64
CA ALA A 388 -7.57 -15.52 2.11
C ALA A 388 -7.33 -15.86 0.63
N ARG A 389 -6.98 -14.85 -0.18
CA ARG A 389 -6.62 -15.03 -1.61
C ARG A 389 -5.42 -15.97 -1.78
N LEU A 390 -4.37 -15.76 -1.00
CA LEU A 390 -3.16 -16.58 -1.04
C LEU A 390 -3.41 -18.03 -0.62
N ILE A 391 -4.24 -18.27 0.41
CA ILE A 391 -4.64 -19.62 0.82
C ILE A 391 -5.41 -20.32 -0.31
N ASN A 392 -6.36 -19.63 -0.94
CA ASN A 392 -7.16 -20.20 -2.03
C ASN A 392 -6.32 -20.57 -3.26
N LYS A 393 -5.24 -19.83 -3.50
CA LYS A 393 -4.23 -20.17 -4.52
C LYS A 393 -3.30 -21.30 -4.12
N GLY A 394 -3.31 -21.71 -2.85
CA GLY A 394 -2.45 -22.77 -2.34
C GLY A 394 -0.98 -22.35 -2.19
N VAL A 395 -0.71 -21.05 -2.09
CA VAL A 395 0.66 -20.51 -2.03
C VAL A 395 1.07 -20.02 -0.64
N ALA A 396 0.15 -20.05 0.32
CA ALA A 396 0.42 -19.55 1.66
C ALA A 396 -0.23 -20.36 2.77
N VAL A 397 0.38 -20.26 3.96
CA VAL A 397 -0.16 -20.78 5.23
C VAL A 397 -0.35 -19.63 6.21
N TYR A 398 -1.51 -19.59 6.86
CA TYR A 398 -1.84 -18.58 7.87
C TYR A 398 -1.22 -18.94 9.22
N LEU A 399 -0.48 -18.00 9.80
CA LEU A 399 0.01 -18.05 11.17
C LEU A 399 -0.81 -17.08 12.03
N ASN A 400 -1.50 -17.63 13.02
CA ASN A 400 -2.36 -16.88 13.91
C ASN A 400 -1.55 -15.93 14.81
N ASN A 401 -1.84 -14.64 14.74
CA ASN A 401 -1.15 -13.59 15.47
C ASN A 401 -1.56 -13.44 16.95
N LYS A 402 -2.54 -14.23 17.44
CA LYS A 402 -3.01 -14.14 18.83
C LYS A 402 -2.09 -14.83 19.83
N HIS A 403 -1.39 -15.88 19.41
CA HIS A 403 -0.47 -16.64 20.26
C HIS A 403 0.65 -17.16 19.40
N PHE A 404 1.89 -16.76 19.68
CA PHE A 404 3.08 -17.32 19.05
C PHE A 404 3.67 -18.38 19.97
N THR A 405 3.57 -19.65 19.58
CA THR A 405 4.18 -20.78 20.31
C THR A 405 5.24 -21.42 19.44
N PHE A 406 6.14 -22.18 20.05
CA PHE A 406 7.14 -22.92 19.29
C PHE A 406 6.46 -23.86 18.28
N GLU A 407 5.43 -24.60 18.70
CA GLU A 407 4.74 -25.60 17.89
C GLU A 407 4.04 -24.97 16.69
N ASN A 408 3.40 -23.82 16.85
CA ASN A 408 2.64 -23.22 15.77
C ASN A 408 3.56 -22.54 14.73
N ILE A 409 4.59 -21.81 15.15
CA ILE A 409 5.57 -21.20 14.24
C ILE A 409 6.35 -22.31 13.54
N HIS A 410 6.92 -23.27 14.30
CA HIS A 410 7.69 -24.36 13.71
C HIS A 410 6.84 -25.20 12.75
N GLY A 411 5.59 -25.49 13.11
CA GLY A 411 4.66 -26.25 12.28
C GLY A 411 4.39 -25.60 10.93
N VAL A 412 4.03 -24.30 10.90
CA VAL A 412 3.74 -23.61 9.63
C VAL A 412 4.98 -23.42 8.77
N LEU A 413 6.14 -23.14 9.36
CA LEU A 413 7.40 -23.00 8.61
C LEU A 413 7.81 -24.34 8.00
N THR A 414 7.74 -25.42 8.78
CA THR A 414 8.05 -26.78 8.29
C THR A 414 7.12 -27.20 7.16
N GLU A 415 5.83 -26.91 7.29
CA GLU A 415 4.82 -27.20 6.27
C GLU A 415 5.16 -26.50 4.96
N VAL A 416 5.44 -25.20 4.97
CA VAL A 416 5.72 -24.47 3.71
C VAL A 416 7.07 -24.84 3.10
N LEU A 417 8.11 -25.04 3.92
CA LEU A 417 9.46 -25.37 3.44
C LEU A 417 9.55 -26.78 2.83
N HIS A 418 8.83 -27.76 3.39
CA HIS A 418 8.96 -29.17 3.00
C HIS A 418 7.81 -29.73 2.17
N ASN A 419 6.64 -29.07 2.15
CA ASN A 419 5.54 -29.51 1.30
C ASN A 419 5.69 -28.91 -0.11
N PRO A 420 5.97 -29.73 -1.14
CA PRO A 420 6.19 -29.24 -2.50
C PRO A 420 4.96 -28.53 -3.09
N LYS A 421 3.76 -28.74 -2.54
CA LYS A 421 2.52 -28.08 -2.99
C LYS A 421 2.69 -26.57 -3.11
N TYR A 422 3.28 -25.91 -2.12
CA TYR A 422 3.37 -24.44 -2.12
C TYR A 422 4.32 -23.95 -3.21
N ASN A 423 5.48 -24.60 -3.36
CA ASN A 423 6.45 -24.28 -4.40
C ASN A 423 5.90 -24.57 -5.81
N LEU A 424 5.19 -25.69 -6.00
CA LEU A 424 4.53 -25.99 -7.26
C LEU A 424 3.42 -24.98 -7.58
N SER A 425 2.58 -24.66 -6.59
CA SER A 425 1.46 -23.74 -6.78
C SER A 425 1.97 -22.34 -7.13
N ILE A 426 2.95 -21.81 -6.39
CA ILE A 426 3.45 -20.45 -6.61
C ILE A 426 4.13 -20.29 -7.99
N ASN A 427 4.81 -21.33 -8.49
CA ASN A 427 5.41 -21.31 -9.84
C ASN A 427 4.40 -21.40 -11.00
N THR A 428 3.14 -21.71 -10.69
CA THR A 428 2.05 -21.83 -11.68
C THR A 428 0.93 -20.80 -11.47
N SER A 429 1.09 -19.92 -10.47
CA SER A 429 0.03 -19.09 -9.90
C SER A 429 -0.20 -17.77 -10.59
#